data_AF-A0A9P5W409-F1
#
_entry.id   AF-A0A9P5W409-F1
#
_cell.length_a   1.000
_cell.length_b   1.000
_cell.length_c   1.000
_cell.angle_alpha   90.00
_cell.angle_beta   90.00
_cell.angle_gamma   90.00
#
_symmetry.space_group_name_H-M   'P 1'
#
loop_
_entity.id
_entity.type
_entity.pdbx_description
1 polymer ?
#
loop_
_entity_poly.entity_id
_entity_poly.type
_entity_poly.pdbx_seq_one_letter_code
_entity_poly.pdbx_strand_id
1 'polypeptide(L)'
;MQDKGADTEHHKWMRAALDLALEAHSVGEVPVGCVFVHTPTKKLIGQGRNRTNESLNGTRHAEFEGIDMILAQEEYRTLAQDPAKQFWKDVTLYVTIEPCVMCASALRQLGQVYFGAGNDRFGGNGSVFHIHKEYVQGRKQQDMDFIDNGYEN
;
A
#
# COMPACT_ATOMS: atom_id res chain seq x y z
N MET A 1 34.59 7.65 17.17
CA MET A 1 34.24 7.02 15.88
C MET A 1 32.81 6.52 16.02
N GLN A 2 31.87 7.15 15.31
CA GLN A 2 30.45 6.82 15.40
C GLN A 2 30.17 5.47 14.72
N ASP A 3 29.34 4.69 15.38
CA ASP A 3 28.83 3.38 15.00
C ASP A 3 28.26 3.40 13.57
N LYS A 4 28.77 2.55 12.68
CA LYS A 4 28.23 2.38 11.33
C LYS A 4 26.90 1.64 11.48
N GLY A 5 25.82 2.40 11.41
CA GLY A 5 24.45 1.98 11.71
C GLY A 5 24.10 0.58 11.20
N ALA A 6 23.71 -0.28 12.12
CA ALA A 6 23.05 -1.54 11.79
C ALA A 6 21.84 -1.23 10.90
N ASP A 7 21.86 -1.73 9.66
CA ASP A 7 20.74 -1.60 8.74
C ASP A 7 19.54 -2.32 9.36
N THR A 8 18.55 -1.55 9.82
CA THR A 8 17.37 -2.11 10.47
C THR A 8 16.58 -2.98 9.48
N GLU A 9 15.80 -3.93 9.99
CA GLU A 9 14.93 -4.76 9.13
C GLU A 9 14.03 -3.90 8.22
N HIS A 10 13.55 -2.76 8.72
CA HIS A 10 12.78 -1.80 7.94
C HIS A 10 13.58 -1.17 6.80
N HIS A 11 14.86 -0.82 7.01
CA HIS A 11 15.72 -0.30 5.95
C HIS A 11 15.95 -1.33 4.85
N LYS A 12 16.16 -2.61 5.21
CA LYS A 12 16.31 -3.70 4.25
C LYS A 12 15.08 -3.81 3.33
N TRP A 13 13.87 -3.82 3.90
CA TRP A 13 12.65 -3.93 3.11
C TRP A 13 12.33 -2.67 2.32
N MET A 14 12.58 -1.49 2.89
CA MET A 14 12.43 -0.23 2.17
C MET A 14 13.43 -0.11 1.01
N ARG A 15 14.65 -0.67 1.15
CA ARG A 15 15.61 -0.75 0.04
C ARG A 15 15.07 -1.59 -1.11
N ALA A 16 14.50 -2.76 -0.81
CA ALA A 16 13.87 -3.60 -1.83
C ALA A 16 12.69 -2.89 -2.53
N ALA A 17 11.89 -2.11 -1.79
CA ALA A 17 10.84 -1.29 -2.38
C ALA A 17 11.39 -0.17 -3.29
N LEU A 18 12.52 0.44 -2.90
CA LEU A 18 13.21 1.45 -3.72
C LEU A 18 13.78 0.86 -5.02
N ASP A 19 14.31 -0.35 -4.99
CA ASP A 19 14.81 -1.02 -6.20
C ASP A 19 13.68 -1.20 -7.23
N LEU A 20 12.48 -1.58 -6.79
CA LEU A 20 11.28 -1.68 -7.64
C LEU A 20 10.80 -0.31 -8.15
N ALA A 21 10.93 0.75 -7.34
CA ALA A 21 10.62 2.10 -7.79
C ALA A 21 11.59 2.59 -8.87
N LEU A 22 12.87 2.22 -8.78
CA LEU A 22 13.87 2.49 -9.82
C LEU A 22 13.56 1.72 -11.11
N GLU A 23 13.11 0.47 -11.00
CA GLU A 23 12.62 -0.29 -12.16
C GLU A 23 11.44 0.40 -12.84
N ALA A 24 10.43 0.85 -12.07
CA ALA A 24 9.29 1.60 -12.61
C ALA A 24 9.77 2.87 -13.32
N HIS A 25 10.65 3.63 -12.68
CA HIS A 25 11.22 4.83 -13.28
C HIS A 25 11.92 4.55 -14.62
N SER A 26 12.68 3.45 -14.70
CA SER A 26 13.45 3.09 -15.89
C SER A 26 12.60 2.80 -17.13
N VAL A 27 11.33 2.44 -16.92
CA VAL A 27 10.36 2.18 -18.00
C VAL A 27 9.33 3.30 -18.18
N GLY A 28 9.54 4.46 -17.52
CA GLY A 28 8.66 5.62 -17.66
C GLY A 28 7.36 5.54 -16.84
N GLU A 29 7.31 4.72 -15.81
CA GLU A 29 6.22 4.70 -14.82
C GLU A 29 6.48 5.68 -13.67
N VAL A 30 5.43 5.95 -12.89
CA VAL A 30 5.56 6.67 -11.62
C VAL A 30 6.47 5.84 -10.68
N PRO A 31 7.51 6.43 -10.05
CA PRO A 31 8.53 5.70 -9.28
C PRO A 31 8.01 5.26 -7.90
N VAL A 32 7.01 4.38 -7.90
CA VAL A 32 6.44 3.77 -6.70
C VAL A 32 6.68 2.27 -6.76
N GLY A 33 7.31 1.76 -5.71
CA GLY A 33 7.58 0.35 -5.51
C GLY A 33 7.20 -0.06 -4.10
N CYS A 34 6.82 -1.33 -3.93
CA CYS A 34 6.45 -1.85 -2.62
C CYS A 34 6.77 -3.33 -2.45
N VAL A 35 6.95 -3.74 -1.20
CA VAL A 35 7.11 -5.14 -0.80
C VAL A 35 6.21 -5.49 0.37
N PHE A 36 5.68 -6.71 0.35
CA PHE A 36 4.82 -7.28 1.39
C PHE A 36 5.58 -8.37 2.13
N VAL A 37 5.65 -8.24 3.44
CA VAL A 37 6.41 -9.14 4.32
C VAL A 37 5.45 -9.80 5.30
N HIS A 38 5.52 -11.12 5.40
CA HIS A 38 4.81 -11.86 6.43
C HIS A 38 5.54 -11.68 7.77
N THR A 39 4.92 -10.94 8.68
CA THR A 39 5.49 -10.45 9.94
C THR A 39 6.00 -11.58 10.85
N PRO A 40 5.26 -12.70 11.03
CA PRO A 40 5.73 -13.81 11.85
C PRO A 40 6.96 -14.54 11.29
N THR A 41 7.05 -14.70 9.96
CA THR A 41 8.13 -15.49 9.34
C THR A 41 9.24 -14.65 8.73
N LYS A 42 9.09 -13.32 8.67
CA LYS A 42 10.01 -12.38 8.03
C LYS A 42 10.29 -12.70 6.56
N LYS A 43 9.33 -13.34 5.88
CA LYS A 43 9.43 -13.71 4.46
C LYS A 43 8.80 -12.64 3.59
N LEU A 44 9.46 -12.31 2.48
CA LEU A 44 8.85 -11.59 1.38
C LEU A 44 7.80 -12.50 0.73
N ILE A 45 6.55 -12.04 0.67
CA ILE A 45 5.42 -12.82 0.14
C ILE A 45 4.83 -12.21 -1.15
N GLY A 46 5.12 -10.94 -1.41
CA GLY A 46 4.69 -10.24 -2.61
C GLY A 46 5.44 -8.94 -2.80
N GLN A 47 5.43 -8.43 -4.02
CA GLN A 47 6.08 -7.19 -4.40
C GLN A 47 5.39 -6.59 -5.62
N GLY A 48 5.50 -5.28 -5.79
CA GLY A 48 4.85 -4.56 -6.87
C GLY A 48 5.53 -3.24 -7.19
N ARG A 49 5.34 -2.78 -8.43
CA ARG A 49 5.70 -1.45 -8.90
C ARG A 49 4.54 -0.89 -9.71
N ASN A 50 4.43 0.43 -9.84
CA ASN A 50 3.41 1.01 -10.72
C ASN A 50 3.55 0.48 -12.15
N ARG A 51 2.40 0.18 -12.77
CA ARG A 51 2.27 -0.30 -14.15
C ARG A 51 1.13 0.39 -14.90
N THR A 52 0.72 1.58 -14.45
CA THR A 52 -0.45 2.30 -14.96
C THR A 52 -0.39 2.60 -16.45
N ASN A 53 0.78 2.99 -16.96
CA ASN A 53 1.04 3.26 -18.37
C ASN A 53 1.16 1.94 -19.16
N GLU A 54 1.93 0.97 -18.65
CA GLU A 54 2.13 -0.33 -19.30
C GLU A 54 0.80 -1.10 -19.46
N SER A 55 -0.09 -1.00 -18.48
CA SER A 55 -1.38 -1.70 -18.47
C SER A 55 -2.54 -0.89 -19.05
N LEU A 56 -2.34 0.40 -19.34
CA LEU A 56 -3.41 1.37 -19.67
C LEU A 56 -4.56 1.34 -18.65
N ASN A 57 -4.23 1.20 -17.37
CA ASN A 57 -5.21 1.05 -16.30
C ASN A 57 -4.74 1.83 -15.07
N GLY A 58 -5.48 2.89 -14.74
CA GLY A 58 -5.17 3.79 -13.62
C GLY A 58 -5.21 3.14 -12.24
N THR A 59 -5.76 1.92 -12.09
CA THR A 59 -5.77 1.22 -10.79
C THR A 59 -4.51 0.39 -10.53
N ARG A 60 -3.62 0.23 -11.53
CA ARG A 60 -2.42 -0.61 -11.45
C ARG A 60 -1.26 0.07 -10.72
N HIS A 61 -1.56 0.49 -9.50
CA HIS A 61 -0.58 1.00 -8.54
C HIS A 61 0.23 -0.16 -7.94
N ALA A 62 1.43 0.14 -7.44
CA ALA A 62 2.34 -0.84 -6.85
C ALA A 62 1.66 -1.75 -5.82
N GLU A 63 0.79 -1.19 -4.97
CA GLU A 63 0.13 -1.95 -3.90
C GLU A 63 -0.85 -2.99 -4.44
N PHE A 64 -1.58 -2.68 -5.52
CA PHE A 64 -2.47 -3.64 -6.17
C PHE A 64 -1.70 -4.75 -6.88
N GLU A 65 -0.60 -4.41 -7.56
CA GLU A 65 0.27 -5.41 -8.20
C GLU A 65 0.86 -6.40 -7.17
N GLY A 66 1.27 -5.89 -6.01
CA GLY A 66 1.77 -6.76 -4.94
C GLY A 66 0.68 -7.61 -4.29
N ILE A 67 -0.54 -7.09 -4.12
CA ILE A 67 -1.70 -7.88 -3.65
C ILE A 67 -2.03 -9.00 -4.65
N ASP A 68 -2.09 -8.69 -5.94
CA ASP A 68 -2.37 -9.67 -6.99
C ASP A 68 -1.29 -10.77 -7.02
N MET A 69 -0.01 -10.41 -6.84
CA MET A 69 1.08 -11.38 -6.74
C MET A 69 0.94 -12.31 -5.53
N ILE A 70 0.48 -11.80 -4.38
CA ILE A 70 0.21 -12.64 -3.20
C ILE A 70 -0.94 -13.60 -3.49
N LEU A 71 -2.05 -13.08 -4.02
CA LEU A 71 -3.27 -13.84 -4.27
C LEU A 71 -3.16 -14.84 -5.43
N ALA A 72 -2.17 -14.67 -6.32
CA ALA A 72 -1.83 -15.67 -7.33
C ALA A 72 -1.22 -16.95 -6.72
N GLN A 73 -0.72 -16.89 -5.48
CA GLN A 73 -0.17 -18.04 -4.77
C GLN A 73 -1.28 -18.75 -3.98
N GLU A 74 -1.56 -20.00 -4.34
CA GLU A 74 -2.68 -20.78 -3.79
C GLU A 74 -2.69 -20.87 -2.26
N GLU A 75 -1.50 -20.98 -1.66
CA GLU A 75 -1.31 -20.99 -0.20
C GLU A 75 -1.87 -19.71 0.42
N TYR A 76 -1.42 -18.53 -0.03
CA TYR A 76 -1.87 -17.24 0.52
C TYR A 76 -3.31 -16.92 0.12
N ARG A 77 -3.76 -17.32 -1.07
CA ARG A 77 -5.16 -17.18 -1.49
C ARG A 77 -6.11 -17.90 -0.53
N THR A 78 -5.78 -19.14 -0.17
CA THR A 78 -6.57 -19.94 0.78
C THR A 78 -6.54 -19.33 2.18
N LEU A 79 -5.39 -18.82 2.62
CA LEU A 79 -5.27 -18.13 3.91
C LEU A 79 -6.07 -16.82 3.95
N ALA A 80 -6.04 -16.04 2.87
CA ALA A 80 -6.75 -14.76 2.75
C ALA A 80 -8.28 -14.91 2.67
N GLN A 81 -8.77 -16.04 2.17
CA GLN A 81 -10.20 -16.34 2.06
C GLN A 81 -10.84 -16.77 3.38
N ASP A 82 -10.05 -17.22 4.36
CA ASP A 82 -10.52 -17.64 5.67
C ASP A 82 -10.50 -16.48 6.67
N PRO A 83 -11.65 -15.89 7.03
CA PRO A 83 -11.70 -14.75 7.94
C PRO A 83 -11.17 -15.08 9.33
N ALA A 84 -11.21 -16.36 9.74
CA ALA A 84 -10.71 -16.78 11.05
C ALA A 84 -9.19 -16.69 11.16
N LYS A 85 -8.48 -16.79 10.02
CA LYS A 85 -7.01 -16.74 9.98
C LYS A 85 -6.44 -15.33 10.03
N GLN A 86 -7.25 -14.31 9.74
CA GLN A 86 -6.84 -12.90 9.74
C GLN A 86 -5.51 -12.64 9.02
N PHE A 87 -5.22 -13.40 7.96
CA PHE A 87 -3.91 -13.43 7.29
C PHE A 87 -3.31 -12.03 7.03
N TRP A 88 -4.14 -11.11 6.53
CA TRP A 88 -3.70 -9.75 6.22
C TRP A 88 -3.18 -8.97 7.43
N LYS A 89 -3.64 -9.27 8.65
CA LYS A 89 -3.15 -8.64 9.89
C LYS A 89 -1.70 -9.03 10.20
N ASP A 90 -1.24 -10.16 9.69
CA ASP A 90 0.15 -10.59 9.81
C ASP A 90 1.03 -10.08 8.67
N VAL A 91 0.49 -9.27 7.75
CA VAL A 91 1.24 -8.72 6.62
C VAL A 91 1.64 -7.26 6.89
N THR A 92 2.93 -6.97 6.71
CA THR A 92 3.51 -5.64 6.73
C THR A 92 3.85 -5.18 5.32
N LEU A 93 3.37 -4.01 4.93
CA LEU A 93 3.72 -3.34 3.67
C LEU A 93 4.86 -2.35 3.89
N TYR A 94 5.83 -2.34 2.98
CA TYR A 94 6.81 -1.26 2.81
C TYR A 94 6.63 -0.66 1.42
N VAL A 95 6.37 0.64 1.33
CA VAL A 95 6.12 1.33 0.06
C VAL A 95 6.92 2.63 -0.02
N THR A 96 7.42 3.00 -1.20
CA THR A 96 8.31 4.17 -1.32
C THR A 96 7.59 5.50 -1.10
N ILE A 97 6.31 5.58 -1.46
CA ILE A 97 5.45 6.76 -1.33
C ILE A 97 4.20 6.39 -0.53
N GLU A 98 3.70 7.33 0.28
CA GLU A 98 2.45 7.18 1.03
C GLU A 98 1.30 6.70 0.12
N PRO A 99 0.56 5.64 0.51
CA PRO A 99 -0.57 5.13 -0.25
C PRO A 99 -1.60 6.22 -0.53
N CYS A 100 -2.11 6.26 -1.76
CA CYS A 100 -3.22 7.16 -2.09
C CYS A 100 -4.52 6.71 -1.42
N VAL A 101 -5.57 7.54 -1.44
CA VAL A 101 -6.90 7.21 -0.87
C VAL A 101 -7.43 5.83 -1.31
N MET A 102 -7.29 5.50 -2.60
CA MET A 102 -7.71 4.21 -3.15
C MET A 102 -6.93 3.05 -2.53
N CYS A 103 -5.59 3.12 -2.54
CA CYS A 103 -4.75 2.07 -1.99
C CYS A 103 -4.91 1.97 -0.45
N ALA A 104 -4.93 3.10 0.25
CA ALA A 104 -5.16 3.16 1.69
C ALA A 104 -6.46 2.45 2.10
N SER A 105 -7.52 2.59 1.30
CA SER A 105 -8.79 1.89 1.52
C SER A 105 -8.65 0.38 1.38
N ALA A 106 -7.97 -0.09 0.32
CA ALA A 106 -7.74 -1.51 0.08
C ALA A 106 -6.84 -2.16 1.15
N LEU A 107 -5.87 -1.40 1.67
CA LEU A 107 -4.87 -1.86 2.63
C LEU A 107 -5.34 -1.84 4.08
N ARG A 108 -6.56 -1.39 4.36
CA ARG A 108 -7.08 -1.21 5.73
C ARG A 108 -7.09 -2.51 6.56
N GLN A 109 -7.14 -3.66 5.90
CA GLN A 109 -7.07 -4.97 6.54
C GLN A 109 -5.65 -5.40 6.96
N LEU A 110 -4.61 -4.72 6.46
CA LEU A 110 -3.22 -5.03 6.80
C LEU A 110 -2.90 -4.80 8.29
N GLY A 111 -1.81 -5.41 8.75
CA GLY A 111 -1.27 -5.18 10.08
C GLY A 111 -0.57 -3.83 10.19
N GLN A 112 0.43 -3.60 9.33
CA GLN A 112 1.28 -2.41 9.36
C GLN A 112 1.63 -1.92 7.95
N VAL A 113 1.77 -0.61 7.80
CA VAL A 113 2.23 0.04 6.56
C VAL A 113 3.33 1.04 6.92
N TYR A 114 4.50 0.84 6.32
CA TYR A 114 5.62 1.77 6.38
C TYR A 114 5.82 2.41 5.02
N PHE A 115 5.94 3.74 4.98
CA PHE A 115 6.18 4.47 3.74
C PHE A 115 7.40 5.38 3.84
N GLY A 116 8.04 5.64 2.70
CA GLY A 116 9.22 6.49 2.60
C GLY A 116 8.89 7.98 2.66
N ALA A 117 8.29 8.52 1.59
CA ALA A 117 7.88 9.93 1.51
C ALA A 117 6.36 10.09 1.55
N GLY A 118 5.88 11.27 1.95
CA GLY A 118 4.46 11.64 1.90
C GLY A 118 3.92 11.77 0.47
N ASN A 119 2.60 11.73 0.33
CA ASN A 119 1.89 11.92 -0.94
C ASN A 119 1.00 13.16 -0.86
N ASP A 120 1.58 14.30 -1.23
CA ASP A 120 0.97 15.62 -1.06
C ASP A 120 -0.30 15.84 -1.89
N ARG A 121 -0.51 15.05 -2.96
CA ARG A 121 -1.65 15.21 -3.87
C ARG A 121 -2.83 14.34 -3.49
N PHE A 122 -2.58 13.10 -3.08
CA PHE A 122 -3.62 12.08 -2.94
C PHE A 122 -3.46 11.17 -1.71
N GLY A 123 -2.58 11.52 -0.76
CA GLY A 123 -2.23 10.67 0.39
C GLY A 123 -3.42 10.33 1.28
N GLY A 124 -3.65 9.03 1.49
CA GLY A 124 -4.73 8.48 2.32
C GLY A 124 -4.31 8.12 3.75
N ASN A 125 -3.02 8.30 4.09
CA ASN A 125 -2.46 7.91 5.38
C ASN A 125 -2.04 9.10 6.26
N GLY A 126 -2.25 10.33 5.80
CA GLY A 126 -2.15 11.53 6.62
C GLY A 126 -1.93 12.82 5.86
N SER A 127 -1.46 12.78 4.62
CA SER A 127 -1.20 14.01 3.86
C SER A 127 -2.47 14.72 3.40
N VAL A 128 -3.48 13.97 2.95
CA VAL A 128 -4.77 14.55 2.54
C VAL A 128 -5.93 13.98 3.37
N PHE A 129 -5.99 12.66 3.49
CA PHE A 129 -7.02 11.97 4.28
C PHE A 129 -6.39 11.00 5.29
N HIS A 130 -7.19 10.59 6.28
CA HIS A 130 -6.81 9.58 7.27
C HIS A 130 -7.64 8.30 7.13
N ILE A 131 -7.63 7.69 5.93
CA ILE A 131 -8.42 6.50 5.59
C ILE A 131 -8.04 5.28 6.45
N HIS A 132 -6.77 5.18 6.81
CA HIS A 132 -6.24 4.12 7.67
C HIS A 132 -6.78 4.13 9.11
N LYS A 133 -7.38 5.24 9.58
CA LYS A 133 -7.98 5.32 10.92
C LYS A 133 -9.41 4.77 10.88
N GLU A 134 -9.84 4.13 11.95
CA GLU A 134 -11.24 3.75 12.11
C GLU A 134 -12.13 4.99 12.06
N TYR A 135 -13.27 4.87 11.36
CA TYR A 135 -14.36 5.82 11.51
C TYR A 135 -14.82 5.76 12.98
N VAL A 136 -14.51 6.79 13.77
CA VAL A 136 -15.14 6.98 15.08
C VAL A 136 -16.64 7.18 14.82
N GLN A 137 -17.48 6.27 15.34
CA GLN A 137 -18.93 6.36 15.24
C GLN A 137 -19.42 7.72 15.80
N GLY A 138 -20.04 8.52 14.93
CA GLY A 138 -20.60 9.82 15.35
C GLY A 138 -20.98 10.79 14.24
N ARG A 139 -21.27 10.35 13.01
CA ARG A 139 -21.82 11.27 12.00
C ARG A 139 -23.27 11.61 12.36
N LYS A 140 -23.51 12.89 12.66
CA LYS A 140 -24.87 13.46 12.67
C LYS A 140 -25.40 13.45 11.23
N GLN A 141 -26.71 13.31 11.08
CA GLN A 141 -27.52 13.20 9.86
C GLN A 141 -27.30 14.30 8.78
N GLN A 142 -26.41 15.29 8.98
CA GLN A 142 -26.34 16.50 8.16
C GLN A 142 -25.40 16.45 6.94
N ASP A 143 -24.68 15.36 6.69
CA ASP A 143 -23.73 15.28 5.55
C ASP A 143 -24.32 14.63 4.28
N MET A 144 -25.65 14.51 4.17
CA MET A 144 -26.33 13.86 3.04
C MET A 144 -26.63 14.77 1.84
N ASP A 145 -26.17 16.03 1.86
CA ASP A 145 -26.46 17.01 0.81
C ASP A 145 -25.46 16.99 -0.38
N PHE A 146 -24.60 15.98 -0.48
CA PHE A 146 -23.56 15.90 -1.51
C PHE A 146 -23.98 15.26 -2.86
N ILE A 147 -25.26 14.94 -3.05
CA ILE A 147 -25.73 14.28 -4.30
C ILE A 147 -26.09 15.29 -5.42
N ASP A 148 -26.17 16.59 -5.14
CA ASP A 148 -26.74 17.55 -6.11
C ASP A 148 -25.73 18.42 -6.89
N ASN A 149 -24.42 18.24 -6.69
CA ASN A 149 -23.41 18.90 -7.52
C ASN A 149 -22.66 17.85 -8.34
N GLY A 150 -23.16 17.59 -9.55
CA GLY A 150 -22.42 16.85 -10.56
C GLY A 150 -21.02 17.45 -10.75
N TYR A 151 -20.02 16.59 -10.95
CA TYR A 151 -18.69 17.03 -11.36
C TYR A 151 -18.75 17.37 -12.86
N GLU A 152 -18.54 18.64 -13.20
CA GLU A 152 -18.22 19.04 -14.58
C GLU A 152 -16.72 18.78 -14.83
N ASN A 153 -16.39 18.10 -15.94
CA ASN A 153 -15.01 17.87 -16.40
C ASN A 153 -14.42 19.12 -17.06
#